data_AF-A0A1V6SYD0-F1
#
_entry.id   AF-A0A1V6SYD0-F1
#
_cell.length_a   1.000
_cell.length_b   1.000
_cell.length_c   1.000
_cell.angle_alpha   90.00
_cell.angle_beta   90.00
_cell.angle_gamma   90.00
#
_symmetry.space_group_name_H-M   'P 1'
#
loop_
_entity.id
_entity.type
_entity.pdbx_description
1 polymer ?
#
loop_
_entity_poly.entity_id
_entity_poly.type
_entity_poly.pdbx_seq_one_letter_code
_entity_poly.pdbx_strand_id
1 'polypeptide(L)' 'MSDNPNPGNFANRPHEEVENIARKGGQSSHQSGFASMDPNKQSDIASQGGHASGGSFQPGDPRAKEAGRKGGQSSGQPDE' A
#
# COMPACT_ATOMS: atom_id res chain seq x y z
N MET A 1 -3.94 26.51 -7.60
CA MET A 1 -2.66 26.43 -6.86
C MET A 1 -2.98 25.79 -5.52
N SER A 2 -2.09 24.95 -5.01
CA SER A 2 -2.38 24.05 -3.89
C SER A 2 -2.41 24.82 -2.56
N ASP A 3 -3.48 25.55 -2.30
CA ASP A 3 -3.71 26.28 -1.04
C ASP A 3 -4.19 25.31 0.07
N ASN A 4 -3.46 24.21 0.29
CA ASN A 4 -3.72 23.32 1.43
C ASN A 4 -2.74 23.70 2.56
N PRO A 5 -3.20 24.30 3.67
CA PRO A 5 -2.35 24.85 4.73
C PRO A 5 -1.70 23.77 5.62
N ASN A 6 -1.79 22.49 5.28
CA ASN A 6 -1.11 21.43 6.03
C ASN A 6 0.42 21.52 5.82
N PRO A 7 1.19 21.96 6.84
CA PRO A 7 2.64 22.16 6.69
C PRO A 7 3.39 20.85 6.43
N GLY A 8 2.77 19.68 6.67
CA GLY A 8 3.36 18.38 6.44
C GLY A 8 3.24 17.85 5.01
N ASN A 9 2.39 18.45 4.16
CA ASN A 9 2.09 17.93 2.83
C ASN A 9 3.29 18.06 1.86
N PHE A 10 3.51 17.05 1.00
CA PHE A 10 4.57 17.07 -0.01
C PHE A 10 4.45 18.24 -1.00
N ALA A 11 3.23 18.70 -1.26
CA ALA A 11 2.97 19.88 -2.09
C ALA A 11 3.52 21.18 -1.51
N ASN A 12 3.79 21.22 -0.20
CA ASN A 12 4.31 22.38 0.53
C ASN A 12 5.83 22.26 0.81
N ARG A 13 6.50 21.25 0.23
CA ARG A 13 7.93 20.99 0.40
C ARG A 13 8.71 21.34 -0.88
N PRO A 14 9.97 21.75 -0.77
CA PRO A 14 10.83 21.95 -1.94
C PRO A 14 11.04 20.63 -2.71
N HIS A 15 11.11 20.73 -4.03
CA HIS A 15 11.20 19.56 -4.92
C HIS A 15 12.39 18.64 -4.57
N GLU A 16 13.53 19.23 -4.26
CA GLU A 16 14.74 18.52 -3.84
C GLU A 16 14.52 17.68 -2.57
N GLU A 17 13.77 18.19 -1.60
CA GLU A 17 13.48 17.47 -0.36
C GLU A 17 12.54 16.28 -0.63
N VAL A 18 11.51 16.49 -1.46
CA VAL A 18 10.60 15.40 -1.88
C VAL A 18 11.35 14.32 -2.64
N GLU A 19 12.24 14.71 -3.55
CA GLU A 19 13.08 13.79 -4.31
C GLU A 19 14.02 13.01 -3.38
N ASN A 20 14.65 13.69 -2.41
CA ASN A 20 15.50 13.04 -1.42
C ASN A 20 14.72 12.05 -0.53
N ILE A 21 13.49 12.38 -0.13
CA ILE A 21 12.62 11.48 0.65
C ILE A 21 12.25 10.25 -0.19
N ALA A 22 11.81 10.44 -1.44
CA ALA A 22 11.48 9.35 -2.34
C ALA A 22 12.71 8.45 -2.61
N ARG A 23 13.87 9.06 -2.86
CA ARG A 23 15.14 8.36 -3.05
C ARG A 23 15.53 7.55 -1.82
N LYS A 24 15.46 8.13 -0.61
CA LYS A 24 15.74 7.42 0.65
C LYS A 24 14.77 6.26 0.88
N GLY A 25 13.47 6.47 0.68
CA GLY A 25 12.45 5.41 0.77
C GLY A 25 12.70 4.28 -0.23
N GLY A 26 13.12 4.63 -1.45
CA GLY A 26 13.57 3.67 -2.45
C GLY A 26 14.81 2.91 -2.00
N GLN A 27 15.88 3.59 -1.56
CA GLN A 27 17.15 2.94 -1.19
C GLN A 27 17.00 1.97 -0.02
N SER A 28 16.15 2.25 0.98
CA SER A 28 15.87 1.33 2.09
C SER A 28 15.31 -0.03 1.64
N SER A 29 14.77 -0.12 0.43
CA SER A 29 14.16 -1.35 -0.11
C SER A 29 15.09 -2.22 -0.97
N HIS A 30 16.26 -1.72 -1.41
CA HIS A 30 17.08 -2.41 -2.42
C HIS A 30 17.89 -3.59 -1.87
N GLN A 31 18.25 -3.59 -0.58
CA GLN A 31 19.10 -4.63 0.02
C GLN A 31 18.39 -5.58 0.99
N SER A 32 17.13 -5.35 1.33
CA SER A 32 16.41 -6.19 2.31
C SER A 32 14.90 -6.29 2.08
N GLY A 33 14.40 -5.85 0.91
CA GLY A 33 13.00 -5.96 0.55
C GLY A 33 12.58 -7.38 0.17
N PHE A 34 11.27 -7.60 0.05
CA PHE A 34 10.69 -8.88 -0.35
C PHE A 34 11.28 -9.41 -1.67
N ALA A 35 11.53 -8.53 -2.64
CA ALA A 35 12.12 -8.88 -3.93
C ALA A 35 13.58 -9.38 -3.86
N SER A 36 14.32 -8.97 -2.82
CA SER A 36 15.73 -9.37 -2.61
C SER A 36 15.88 -10.59 -1.71
N MET A 37 14.78 -11.18 -1.22
CA MET A 37 14.76 -12.37 -0.37
C MET A 37 14.95 -13.67 -1.19
N ASP A 38 15.34 -14.77 -0.54
CA ASP A 38 15.36 -16.10 -1.17
C ASP A 38 14.00 -16.46 -1.81
N PRO A 39 13.95 -16.96 -3.05
CA PRO A 39 12.70 -17.27 -3.75
C PRO A 39 11.78 -18.26 -3.01
N ASN A 40 12.35 -19.25 -2.32
CA ASN A 40 11.53 -20.22 -1.57
C ASN A 40 10.86 -19.53 -0.39
N LYS A 41 11.62 -18.70 0.33
CA LYS A 41 11.08 -17.92 1.45
C LYS A 41 10.05 -16.89 1.00
N GLN A 42 10.21 -16.30 -0.19
CA GLN A 42 9.17 -15.44 -0.80
C GLN A 42 7.88 -16.23 -1.05
N SER A 43 7.99 -17.43 -1.64
CA SER A 43 6.86 -18.32 -1.91
C SER A 43 6.12 -18.70 -0.64
N ASP A 44 6.86 -19.05 0.42
CA ASP A 44 6.28 -19.41 1.72
C ASP A 44 5.48 -18.26 2.33
N ILE A 45 6.03 -17.04 2.30
CA ILE A 45 5.34 -15.84 2.82
C ILE A 45 4.09 -15.52 1.97
N ALA A 46 4.20 -15.61 0.63
CA ALA A 46 3.06 -15.38 -0.25
C ALA A 46 1.94 -16.42 -0.02
N SER A 47 2.32 -17.68 0.15
CA SER A 47 1.42 -18.79 0.47
C SER A 47 0.75 -18.59 1.83
N GLN A 48 1.49 -18.17 2.86
CA GLN A 48 0.92 -17.83 4.17
C GLN A 48 -0.08 -16.67 4.08
N GLY A 49 0.23 -15.64 3.31
CA GLY A 49 -0.70 -14.53 3.04
C GLY A 49 -2.00 -14.99 2.37
N GLY A 50 -1.91 -15.91 1.41
CA GLY A 50 -3.07 -16.53 0.76
C GLY A 50 -3.91 -17.39 1.71
N HIS A 51 -3.28 -18.16 2.59
CA HIS A 51 -4.00 -18.95 3.60
C HIS A 51 -4.66 -18.08 4.66
N ALA A 52 -3.98 -17.04 5.15
CA ALA A 52 -4.50 -16.12 6.16
C ALA A 52 -5.65 -15.26 5.64
N SER A 53 -5.67 -14.93 4.34
CA SER A 53 -6.76 -14.15 3.73
C SER A 53 -8.00 -14.98 3.37
N GLY A 54 -7.97 -16.30 3.58
CA GLY A 54 -9.05 -17.22 3.19
C GLY A 54 -9.06 -17.56 1.69
N GLY A 55 -7.96 -17.29 0.99
CA GLY A 55 -7.79 -17.50 -0.45
C GLY A 55 -8.31 -16.35 -1.30
N SER A 56 -8.19 -16.49 -2.62
CA SER A 56 -8.83 -15.58 -3.57
C SER A 56 -10.35 -15.76 -3.56
N PHE A 57 -11.08 -14.67 -3.71
CA PHE A 57 -12.53 -14.75 -3.88
C PHE A 57 -12.87 -15.39 -5.22
N GLN A 58 -13.84 -16.30 -5.21
CA GLN A 58 -14.43 -16.80 -6.47
C GLN A 58 -15.39 -15.74 -7.06
N PRO A 59 -15.60 -15.73 -8.39
CA PRO A 59 -16.61 -14.87 -9.00
C PRO A 59 -18.00 -15.12 -8.38
N GLY A 60 -18.62 -14.06 -7.84
CA GLY A 60 -19.92 -14.15 -7.16
C GLY A 60 -19.86 -14.49 -5.66
N ASP A 61 -18.67 -14.64 -5.08
CA ASP A 61 -18.51 -14.92 -3.65
C ASP A 61 -19.05 -13.75 -2.80
N PRO A 62 -19.99 -14.00 -1.88
CA PRO A 62 -20.57 -12.95 -1.02
C PRO A 62 -19.50 -12.23 -0.20
N ARG A 63 -18.42 -12.90 0.19
CA ARG A 63 -17.30 -12.31 0.94
C ARG A 63 -16.55 -11.27 0.11
N ALA A 64 -16.44 -11.49 -1.20
CA ALA A 64 -15.84 -10.52 -2.13
C ALA A 64 -16.66 -9.25 -2.21
N LYS A 65 -17.99 -9.41 -2.28
CA LYS A 65 -18.95 -8.31 -2.34
C LYS A 65 -18.95 -7.50 -1.05
N GLU A 66 -18.87 -8.16 0.09
CA GLU A 66 -18.77 -7.50 1.41
C GLU A 66 -17.44 -6.77 1.58
N ALA A 67 -16.32 -7.43 1.25
CA ALA A 67 -14.99 -6.82 1.28
C ALA A 67 -14.89 -5.60 0.35
N GLY A 68 -15.43 -5.70 -0.88
CA GLY A 68 -15.49 -4.59 -1.82
C GLY A 68 -16.38 -3.45 -1.34
N ARG A 69 -17.54 -3.76 -0.73
CA ARG A 69 -18.42 -2.75 -0.12
C ARG A 69 -17.71 -2.01 1.02
N LYS A 70 -17.07 -2.74 1.93
CA LYS A 70 -16.33 -2.16 3.06
C LYS A 70 -15.16 -1.31 2.58
N GLY A 71 -14.40 -1.79 1.59
CA GLY A 71 -13.32 -1.03 0.96
C GLY A 71 -13.81 0.27 0.31
N GLY A 72 -14.96 0.20 -0.39
CA GLY A 72 -15.59 1.39 -0.98
C GLY A 72 -16.08 2.41 0.06
N GLN A 73 -16.58 1.95 1.21
CA GLN A 73 -16.96 2.82 2.32
C GLN A 73 -15.75 3.53 2.94
N SER A 74 -14.61 2.87 3.04
CA SER A 74 -13.36 3.48 3.53
C SER A 74 -12.77 4.51 2.56
N SER A 75 -13.04 4.40 1.25
CA SER A 75 -12.63 5.40 0.25
C SER A 75 -13.61 6.57 0.08
N GLY A 76 -14.76 6.52 0.75
CA GLY A 76 -15.88 7.44 0.52
C GLY A 76 -16.31 8.27 1.72
N GLN A 77 -15.55 8.27 2.83
CA GLN A 77 -15.76 9.27 3.88
C GLN A 77 -14.94 10.52 3.53
N PRO A 78 -15.56 11.61 3.02
CA PRO A 78 -14.99 12.91 3.32
C PRO A 78 -15.02 13.05 4.84
N ASP A 79 -13.85 13.27 5.44
CA ASP A 79 -13.77 13.85 6.79
C ASP A 79 -14.68 15.09 6.81
N GLU A 80 -15.77 15.02 7.57
CA GLU A 80 -16.58 16.18 7.98
C GLU A 80 -16.31 16.48 9.45
#